data_AF-R5E0R8-F1
#
_entry.id   AF-R5E0R8-F1
#
_cell.length_a   1.000
_cell.length_b   1.000
_cell.length_c   1.000
_cell.angle_alpha   90.00
_cell.angle_beta   90.00
_cell.angle_gamma   90.00
#
_symmetry.space_group_name_H-M   'P 1'
#
loop_
_entity.id
_entity.type
_entity.pdbx_description
1 polymer ?
#
loop_
_entity_poly.entity_id
_entity_poly.type
_entity_poly.pdbx_seq_one_letter_code
_entity_poly.pdbx_strand_id
1 'polypeptide(L)'
;MIISIEPISQPCSGEYEEKIYDIESCWNSQEWTWIKFVEDTSIWCGEFRGKYIGATFSARKGIIIVVTSDCIFIIDIATKEIIDSDRNLENCDVTCTPLGDILLSSGYSLEILRSRTISSVETIVLPINADSLRFIEYKDNILEMNCYEFGNWSNNVTLFLDCETMIATK
;
A
#
# COMPACT_ATOMS: atom_id res chain seq x y z
N MET A 1 -8.78 -16.49 6.25
CA MET A 1 -8.83 -15.03 6.00
C MET A 1 -7.54 -14.42 6.51
N ILE A 2 -7.03 -13.36 5.86
CA ILE A 2 -5.86 -12.64 6.38
C ILE A 2 -6.30 -11.82 7.59
N ILE A 3 -5.54 -11.94 8.68
CA ILE A 3 -5.74 -11.25 9.96
C ILE A 3 -4.77 -10.07 10.05
N SER A 4 -3.49 -10.29 9.74
CA SER A 4 -2.46 -9.24 9.80
C SER A 4 -1.42 -9.41 8.70
N ILE A 5 -0.76 -8.29 8.39
CA ILE A 5 0.37 -8.19 7.48
C ILE A 5 1.47 -7.47 8.24
N GLU A 6 2.66 -8.07 8.31
CA GLU A 6 3.76 -7.56 9.11
C GLU A 6 5.06 -7.60 8.29
N PRO A 7 5.73 -6.45 8.05
CA PRO A 7 7.08 -6.47 7.50
C PRO A 7 8.03 -7.10 8.52
N ILE A 8 8.87 -8.02 8.06
CA ILE A 8 9.84 -8.74 8.89
C ILE A 8 11.24 -8.68 8.28
N SER A 9 12.25 -9.02 9.07
CA SER A 9 13.58 -9.35 8.52
C SER A 9 13.51 -10.67 7.74
N GLN A 10 14.50 -10.91 6.88
CA GLN A 10 14.65 -12.18 6.18
C GLN A 10 14.47 -13.38 7.14
N PRO A 11 13.51 -14.28 6.90
CA PRO A 11 13.27 -15.44 7.75
C PRO A 11 14.35 -16.49 7.58
N CYS A 12 14.41 -17.44 8.50
CA CYS A 12 15.22 -18.64 8.29
C CYS A 12 14.57 -19.52 7.21
N SER A 13 15.39 -20.13 6.36
CA SER A 13 14.89 -21.00 5.29
C SER A 13 14.02 -22.13 5.84
N GLY A 14 12.79 -22.25 5.32
CA GLY A 14 11.81 -23.25 5.75
C GLY A 14 11.08 -22.91 7.04
N GLU A 15 11.23 -21.70 7.60
CA GLU A 15 10.46 -21.22 8.75
C GLU A 15 8.98 -21.03 8.40
N TYR A 16 8.70 -20.59 7.16
CA TYR A 16 7.34 -20.37 6.65
C TYR A 16 7.15 -21.03 5.28
N GLU A 17 5.89 -21.15 4.84
CA GLU A 17 5.60 -21.31 3.41
C GLU A 17 6.01 -20.01 2.71
N GLU A 18 6.99 -20.08 1.80
CA GLU A 18 7.58 -18.91 1.16
C GLU A 18 7.09 -18.76 -0.29
N LYS A 19 6.82 -17.53 -0.72
CA LYS A 19 6.46 -17.21 -2.11
C LYS A 19 7.21 -15.98 -2.59
N ILE A 20 7.90 -16.13 -3.72
CA ILE A 20 8.73 -15.08 -4.30
C ILE A 20 7.93 -14.30 -5.36
N TYR A 21 7.96 -12.98 -5.23
CA TYR A 21 7.34 -12.02 -6.13
C TYR A 21 8.43 -11.13 -6.73
N ASP A 22 8.82 -11.46 -7.96
CA ASP A 22 9.78 -10.70 -8.74
C ASP A 22 9.23 -10.46 -10.15
N ILE A 23 9.26 -9.20 -10.58
CA ILE A 23 8.96 -8.83 -11.97
C ILE A 23 10.31 -8.55 -12.63
N GLU A 24 10.70 -9.40 -13.57
CA GLU A 24 12.00 -9.27 -14.23
C GLU A 24 12.16 -7.89 -14.91
N SER A 25 13.27 -7.22 -14.64
CA SER A 25 13.66 -5.98 -15.31
C SER A 25 15.14 -5.68 -15.14
N CYS A 26 15.70 -4.94 -16.08
CA CYS A 26 17.08 -4.43 -16.00
C CYS A 26 17.27 -3.32 -14.96
N TRP A 27 16.18 -2.78 -14.38
CA TRP A 27 16.20 -1.73 -13.37
C TRP A 27 15.88 -2.25 -11.96
N ASN A 28 15.96 -3.56 -11.74
CA ASN A 28 15.75 -4.13 -10.40
C ASN A 28 16.82 -3.65 -9.43
N SER A 29 16.39 -3.21 -8.26
CA SER A 29 17.27 -3.02 -7.13
C SER A 29 17.80 -4.37 -6.63
N GLN A 30 18.87 -4.31 -5.83
CA GLN A 30 19.37 -5.48 -5.09
C GLN A 30 18.59 -5.72 -3.79
N GLU A 31 17.67 -4.82 -3.46
CA GLU A 31 16.89 -4.85 -2.23
C GLU A 31 15.75 -5.87 -2.31
N TRP A 32 15.40 -6.42 -1.16
CA TRP A 32 14.30 -7.36 -1.00
C TRP A 32 13.55 -7.03 0.28
N THR A 33 12.26 -7.37 0.27
CA THR A 33 11.31 -7.11 1.34
C THR A 33 10.61 -8.41 1.70
N TRP A 34 10.60 -8.75 2.99
CA TRP A 34 9.89 -9.91 3.51
C TRP A 34 8.68 -9.46 4.30
N ILE A 35 7.53 -10.03 3.96
CA ILE A 35 6.27 -9.72 4.61
C ILE A 35 5.63 -11.01 5.06
N LYS A 36 5.35 -11.08 6.35
CA LYS A 36 4.61 -12.17 6.98
C LYS A 36 3.12 -11.90 6.87
N PHE A 37 2.38 -12.85 6.32
CA PHE A 37 0.93 -12.84 6.22
C PHE A 37 0.38 -13.85 7.22
N VAL A 38 -0.40 -13.37 8.19
CA VAL A 38 -1.04 -14.22 9.19
C VAL A 38 -2.48 -14.45 8.76
N GLU A 39 -2.83 -15.71 8.57
CA GLU A 39 -4.19 -16.16 8.27
C GLU A 39 -4.77 -16.90 9.49
N ASP A 40 -6.08 -17.13 9.48
CA ASP A 40 -6.78 -17.84 10.57
C ASP A 40 -6.15 -19.20 10.94
N THR A 41 -5.59 -19.91 9.95
CA THR A 41 -5.11 -21.29 10.10
C THR A 41 -3.65 -21.49 9.73
N SER A 42 -2.99 -20.46 9.20
CA SER A 42 -1.70 -20.58 8.53
C SER A 42 -0.93 -19.27 8.57
N ILE A 43 0.38 -19.37 8.40
CA ILE A 43 1.27 -18.23 8.23
C ILE A 43 2.12 -18.52 6.99
N TRP A 44 2.27 -17.53 6.13
CA TRP A 44 3.16 -17.62 4.98
C TRP A 44 3.93 -16.30 4.81
N CYS A 45 5.05 -16.37 4.10
CA CYS A 45 5.94 -15.24 3.88
C CYS A 45 6.01 -14.93 2.39
N GLY A 46 5.77 -13.67 2.03
CA GLY A 46 6.04 -13.17 0.68
C GLY A 46 7.39 -12.47 0.63
N GLU A 47 8.17 -12.79 -0.40
CA GLU A 47 9.46 -12.17 -0.69
C GLU A 47 9.30 -11.26 -1.92
N PHE A 48 9.47 -9.96 -1.75
CA PHE A 48 9.20 -8.96 -2.77
C PHE A 48 10.48 -8.25 -3.18
N ARG A 49 10.69 -8.08 -4.49
CA ARG A 49 11.78 -7.23 -4.99
C ARG A 49 11.57 -5.77 -4.59
N GLY A 50 12.63 -5.12 -4.13
CA GLY A 50 12.63 -3.70 -3.72
C GLY A 50 12.56 -3.48 -2.21
N LYS A 51 12.84 -2.26 -1.78
CA LYS A 51 12.75 -1.81 -0.38
C LYS A 51 11.29 -1.59 0.02
N TYR A 52 10.93 -1.99 1.23
CA TYR A 52 9.56 -1.84 1.77
C TYR A 52 9.13 -0.38 1.82
N ILE A 53 7.94 -0.09 1.29
CA ILE A 53 7.25 1.18 1.44
C ILE A 53 5.99 1.00 2.27
N GLY A 54 5.15 0.05 1.91
CA GLY A 54 3.92 -0.23 2.64
C GLY A 54 3.23 -1.48 2.14
N ALA A 55 2.33 -2.05 2.96
CA ALA A 55 1.50 -3.17 2.57
C ALA A 55 0.17 -3.14 3.30
N THR A 56 -0.89 -3.56 2.62
CA THR A 56 -2.23 -3.65 3.17
C THR A 56 -3.04 -4.73 2.45
N PHE A 57 -4.25 -4.99 2.91
CA PHE A 57 -5.19 -5.89 2.23
C PHE A 57 -6.62 -5.41 2.34
N SER A 58 -7.44 -5.80 1.37
CA SER A 58 -8.88 -5.65 1.42
C SER A 58 -9.53 -7.02 1.28
N ALA A 59 -10.08 -7.53 2.38
CA ALA A 59 -10.88 -8.75 2.36
C ALA A 59 -12.12 -8.58 1.45
N ARG A 60 -12.70 -7.37 1.42
CA ARG A 60 -13.84 -7.02 0.55
C ARG A 60 -13.50 -7.16 -0.93
N LYS A 61 -12.32 -6.70 -1.35
CA LYS A 61 -11.86 -6.81 -2.75
C LYS A 61 -11.12 -8.13 -3.03
N GLY A 62 -10.80 -8.92 -2.00
CA GLY A 62 -10.06 -10.17 -2.12
C GLY A 62 -8.62 -9.97 -2.61
N ILE A 63 -7.96 -8.88 -2.20
CA ILE A 63 -6.62 -8.53 -2.67
C ILE A 63 -5.68 -8.11 -1.53
N ILE A 64 -4.40 -8.39 -1.72
CA ILE A 64 -3.26 -7.83 -0.97
C ILE A 64 -2.59 -6.83 -1.89
N ILE A 65 -2.14 -5.71 -1.33
CA ILE A 65 -1.32 -4.74 -2.03
C ILE A 65 -0.02 -4.56 -1.28
N VAL A 66 1.08 -4.73 -2.00
CA VAL A 66 2.43 -4.51 -1.50
C VAL A 66 3.09 -3.47 -2.37
N VAL A 67 3.62 -2.43 -1.75
CA VAL A 67 4.36 -1.36 -2.41
C VAL A 67 5.82 -1.45 -1.97
N THR A 68 6.70 -1.61 -2.94
CA THR A 68 8.15 -1.53 -2.76
C THR A 68 8.72 -0.38 -3.58
N SER A 69 10.00 -0.09 -3.40
CA SER A 69 10.73 0.88 -4.24
C SER A 69 10.74 0.53 -5.73
N ASP A 70 10.46 -0.73 -6.08
CA ASP A 70 10.64 -1.23 -7.44
C ASP A 70 9.31 -1.45 -8.15
N CYS A 71 8.25 -1.78 -7.40
CA CYS A 71 6.98 -2.19 -7.97
C CYS A 71 5.83 -2.12 -6.95
N ILE A 72 4.61 -1.94 -7.46
CA ILE A 72 3.37 -2.26 -6.76
C ILE A 72 2.92 -3.64 -7.21
N PHE A 73 2.61 -4.50 -6.24
CA PHE A 73 2.06 -5.83 -6.47
C PHE A 73 0.61 -5.87 -5.97
N ILE A 74 -0.32 -6.23 -6.85
CA ILE A 74 -1.68 -6.61 -6.48
C ILE A 74 -1.78 -8.12 -6.55
N ILE A 75 -2.09 -8.75 -5.41
CA ILE A 75 -2.07 -10.21 -5.26
C ILE A 75 -3.47 -10.68 -4.87
N ASP A 76 -3.91 -11.80 -5.43
CA ASP A 76 -5.14 -12.47 -5.05
C ASP A 76 -4.99 -13.13 -3.68
N ILE A 77 -5.88 -12.83 -2.73
CA ILE A 77 -5.80 -13.40 -1.38
C ILE A 77 -5.94 -14.93 -1.38
N ALA A 78 -6.73 -15.51 -2.29
CA ALA A 78 -7.04 -16.93 -2.28
C ALA A 78 -5.96 -17.76 -2.98
N THR A 79 -5.45 -17.29 -4.13
CA THR A 79 -4.43 -18.02 -4.91
C THR A 79 -3.01 -17.61 -4.55
N LYS A 80 -2.84 -16.48 -3.85
CA LYS A 80 -1.54 -15.84 -3.58
C LYS A 80 -0.79 -15.47 -4.88
N GLU A 81 -1.45 -15.43 -6.03
CA GLU A 81 -0.85 -15.08 -7.33
C GLU A 81 -0.97 -13.59 -7.62
N ILE A 82 -0.01 -13.05 -8.37
CA ILE A 82 -0.08 -11.67 -8.87
C ILE A 82 -1.26 -11.55 -9.85
N ILE A 83 -2.16 -10.61 -9.56
CA ILE A 83 -3.24 -10.21 -10.47
C ILE A 83 -2.75 -9.11 -11.40
N ASP A 84 -2.03 -8.14 -10.85
CA ASP A 84 -1.56 -6.96 -11.57
C ASP A 84 -0.32 -6.37 -10.89
N SER A 85 0.48 -5.61 -11.64
CA SER A 85 1.68 -4.96 -11.13
C SER A 85 2.09 -3.77 -11.98
N ASP A 86 2.60 -2.71 -11.35
CA ASP A 86 3.13 -1.53 -12.05
C ASP A 86 4.38 -1.00 -11.35
N ARG A 87 5.34 -0.58 -12.17
CA ARG A 87 6.64 -0.03 -11.79
C ARG A 87 6.67 1.49 -11.84
N ASN A 88 5.71 2.11 -12.51
CA ASN A 88 5.72 3.54 -12.80
C ASN A 88 5.00 4.38 -11.75
N LEU A 89 4.27 3.74 -10.82
CA LEU A 89 3.67 4.48 -9.71
C LEU A 89 4.73 4.77 -8.66
N GLU A 90 5.07 6.04 -8.53
CA GLU A 90 5.88 6.58 -7.44
C GLU A 90 5.06 6.64 -6.15
N ASN A 91 4.59 5.49 -5.65
CA ASN A 91 3.79 5.45 -4.44
C ASN A 91 4.65 5.42 -3.20
N CYS A 92 4.34 6.32 -2.27
CA CYS A 92 5.07 6.46 -1.02
C CYS A 92 4.25 5.98 0.19
N ASP A 93 2.95 5.74 0.04
CA ASP A 93 2.09 5.25 1.12
C ASP A 93 0.89 4.45 0.60
N VAL A 94 0.38 3.52 1.42
CA VAL A 94 -0.78 2.68 1.08
C VAL A 94 -1.55 2.28 2.34
N THR A 95 -2.88 2.33 2.27
CA THR A 95 -3.73 1.87 3.36
C THR A 95 -5.06 1.32 2.87
N CYS A 96 -5.70 0.49 3.69
CA CYS A 96 -7.09 0.08 3.52
C CYS A 96 -7.99 0.91 4.45
N THR A 97 -9.12 1.39 3.94
CA THR A 97 -10.14 2.09 4.73
C THR A 97 -10.96 1.09 5.53
N PRO A 98 -11.67 1.52 6.59
CA PRO A 98 -12.62 0.67 7.31
C PRO A 98 -13.73 0.06 6.41
N LEU A 99 -14.01 0.69 5.26
CA LEU A 99 -15.00 0.22 4.28
C LEU A 99 -14.40 -0.75 3.24
N GLY A 100 -13.11 -1.05 3.33
CA GLY A 100 -12.40 -1.98 2.45
C GLY A 100 -11.96 -1.38 1.11
N ASP A 101 -11.94 -0.05 0.98
CA ASP A 101 -11.32 0.62 -0.16
C ASP A 101 -9.83 0.81 0.07
N ILE A 102 -9.04 0.82 -0.99
CA ILE A 102 -7.60 1.00 -0.89
C ILE A 102 -7.27 2.42 -1.33
N LEU A 103 -6.51 3.11 -0.49
CA LEU A 103 -5.95 4.41 -0.77
C LEU A 103 -4.45 4.28 -1.01
N LEU A 104 -3.98 5.04 -2.00
CA LEU A 104 -2.59 5.15 -2.40
C LEU A 104 -2.19 6.63 -2.32
N SER A 105 -0.96 6.90 -1.93
CA SER A 105 -0.36 8.24 -2.01
C SER A 105 0.90 8.16 -2.84
N SER A 106 1.03 9.05 -3.82
CA SER A 106 2.30 9.30 -4.52
C SER A 106 3.18 10.34 -3.81
N GLY A 107 2.69 10.90 -2.71
CA GLY A 107 3.23 12.10 -2.07
C GLY A 107 2.69 13.39 -2.68
N TYR A 108 2.26 13.40 -3.94
CA TYR A 108 1.69 14.57 -4.60
C TYR A 108 0.20 14.43 -4.92
N SER A 109 -0.30 13.19 -5.00
CA SER A 109 -1.70 12.85 -5.24
C SER A 109 -2.22 11.89 -4.17
N LEU A 110 -3.51 12.00 -3.89
CA LEU A 110 -4.29 10.98 -3.19
C LEU A 110 -5.07 10.18 -4.23
N GLU A 111 -4.99 8.86 -4.16
CA GLU A 111 -5.56 7.95 -5.15
C GLU A 111 -6.37 6.85 -4.47
N ILE A 112 -7.37 6.33 -5.19
CA ILE A 112 -8.21 5.22 -4.75
C ILE A 112 -8.24 4.13 -5.81
N LEU A 113 -8.03 2.88 -5.37
CA LEU A 113 -8.16 1.71 -6.21
C LEU A 113 -9.62 1.24 -6.23
N ARG A 114 -10.33 1.47 -7.34
CA ARG A 114 -11.75 1.10 -7.45
C ARG A 114 -11.98 -0.39 -7.58
N SER A 115 -11.14 -1.08 -8.35
CA SER A 115 -11.23 -2.51 -8.66
C SER A 115 -10.03 -3.29 -8.11
N ARG A 116 -9.65 -4.37 -8.77
CA ARG A 116 -8.53 -5.26 -8.42
C ARG A 116 -7.31 -5.08 -9.33
N THR A 117 -7.29 -4.02 -10.16
CA THR A 117 -6.24 -3.75 -11.15
C THR A 117 -5.84 -2.28 -11.11
N ILE A 118 -4.57 -1.99 -11.40
CA ILE A 118 -3.96 -0.66 -11.33
C ILE A 118 -4.62 0.31 -12.32
N SER A 119 -5.12 -0.20 -13.43
CA SER A 119 -5.91 0.57 -14.40
C SER A 119 -7.22 1.17 -13.83
N SER A 120 -7.64 0.75 -12.64
CA SER A 120 -8.82 1.28 -11.95
C SER A 120 -8.50 2.32 -10.88
N VAL A 121 -7.25 2.77 -10.80
CA VAL A 121 -6.84 3.84 -9.90
C VAL A 121 -7.43 5.16 -10.38
N GLU A 122 -8.06 5.88 -9.46
CA GLU A 122 -8.62 7.21 -9.68
C GLU A 122 -8.06 8.20 -8.67
N THR A 123 -7.80 9.44 -9.09
CA THR A 123 -7.36 10.50 -8.18
C THR A 123 -8.53 11.07 -7.38
N ILE A 124 -8.34 11.21 -6.06
CA ILE A 124 -9.23 11.98 -5.18
C ILE A 124 -8.74 13.43 -5.17
N VAL A 125 -9.66 14.36 -5.42
CA VAL A 125 -9.34 15.79 -5.43
C VAL A 125 -9.08 16.28 -4.00
N LEU A 126 -7.87 16.79 -3.78
CA LEU A 126 -7.48 17.43 -2.53
C LEU A 126 -7.82 18.94 -2.56
N PRO A 127 -8.13 19.55 -1.40
CA PRO A 127 -8.39 20.99 -1.32
C PRO A 127 -7.14 21.85 -1.51
N ILE A 128 -5.96 21.23 -1.55
CA ILE A 128 -4.65 21.85 -1.75
C ILE A 128 -3.82 21.02 -2.72
N ASN A 129 -2.80 21.64 -3.32
CA ASN A 129 -1.74 20.88 -3.97
C ASN A 129 -0.91 20.23 -2.88
N ALA A 130 -0.89 18.90 -2.86
CA ALA A 130 -0.15 18.16 -1.86
C ALA A 130 1.34 18.09 -2.22
N ASP A 131 2.12 18.02 -1.17
CA ASP A 131 3.54 17.77 -1.22
C ASP A 131 3.86 16.83 -0.07
N SER A 132 4.59 15.76 -0.37
CA SER A 132 4.92 14.70 0.58
C SER A 132 3.74 14.23 1.44
N LEU A 133 2.58 13.97 0.83
CA LEU A 133 1.37 13.45 1.48
C LEU A 133 1.61 12.09 2.16
N ARG A 134 1.35 12.02 3.46
CA ARG A 134 1.46 10.81 4.29
C ARG A 134 0.18 10.50 5.04
N PHE A 135 -0.13 9.21 5.17
CA PHE A 135 -1.22 8.73 6.00
C PHE A 135 -0.76 8.67 7.46
N ILE A 136 -1.60 9.12 8.39
CA ILE A 136 -1.26 9.20 9.81
C ILE A 136 -2.02 8.14 10.59
N GLU A 137 -3.33 8.28 10.70
CA GLU A 137 -4.18 7.33 11.43
C GLU A 137 -5.64 7.45 11.03
N TYR A 138 -6.42 6.44 11.40
CA TYR A 138 -7.87 6.48 11.30
C TYR A 138 -8.50 6.84 12.65
N LYS A 139 -9.48 7.75 12.59
CA LYS A 139 -10.44 8.03 13.67
C LYS A 139 -11.83 7.73 13.12
N ASP A 140 -12.36 6.56 13.47
CA ASP A 140 -13.57 6.00 12.86
C ASP A 140 -13.44 5.92 11.32
N ASN A 141 -14.32 6.60 10.58
CA ASN A 141 -14.33 6.64 9.12
C ASN A 141 -13.51 7.82 8.55
N ILE A 142 -12.75 8.53 9.38
CA ILE A 142 -11.92 9.67 8.96
C ILE A 142 -10.46 9.25 8.94
N LEU A 143 -9.80 9.42 7.79
CA LEU A 143 -8.36 9.29 7.66
C LEU A 143 -7.70 10.66 7.86
N GLU A 144 -6.83 10.76 8.86
CA GLU A 144 -5.94 11.90 9.05
C GLU A 144 -4.71 11.74 8.16
N MET A 145 -4.37 12.80 7.43
CA MET A 145 -3.24 12.85 6.50
C MET A 145 -2.45 14.13 6.72
N ASN A 146 -1.14 14.11 6.47
CA ASN A 146 -0.31 15.31 6.50
C ASN A 146 0.36 15.52 5.15
N CYS A 147 0.33 16.77 4.67
CA CYS A 147 1.17 17.25 3.58
C CYS A 147 2.32 18.07 4.16
N TYR A 148 3.56 17.71 3.84
CA TYR A 148 4.75 18.44 4.29
C TYR A 148 5.32 19.26 3.14
N GLU A 149 5.64 20.53 3.40
CA GLU A 149 6.22 21.40 2.37
C GLU A 149 7.62 20.93 1.97
N PHE A 150 7.86 20.72 0.67
CA PHE A 150 9.17 20.34 0.16
C PHE A 150 10.22 21.38 0.53
N GLY A 151 11.31 20.92 1.16
CA GLY A 151 12.37 21.78 1.66
C GLY A 151 12.09 22.41 3.03
N ASN A 152 10.89 22.24 3.60
CA ASN A 152 10.55 22.68 4.95
C ASN A 152 9.65 21.67 5.69
N TRP A 153 10.24 20.57 6.13
CA TRP A 153 9.57 19.48 6.86
C TRP A 153 8.95 19.88 8.21
N SER A 154 9.24 21.09 8.72
CA SER A 154 8.61 21.62 9.93
C SER A 154 7.25 22.27 9.66
N ASN A 155 6.96 22.60 8.39
CA ASN A 155 5.69 23.14 7.96
C ASN A 155 4.84 22.02 7.35
N ASN A 156 3.65 21.81 7.90
CA ASN A 156 2.70 20.84 7.37
C ASN A 156 1.27 21.38 7.40
N VAL A 157 0.44 20.78 6.55
CA VAL A 157 -1.00 20.96 6.55
C VAL A 157 -1.63 19.60 6.80
N THR A 158 -2.41 19.50 7.87
CA THR A 158 -3.25 18.33 8.13
C THR A 158 -4.50 18.40 7.26
N LEU A 159 -4.87 17.24 6.71
CA LEU A 159 -6.08 17.02 5.94
C LEU A 159 -6.85 15.84 6.55
N PHE A 160 -8.17 15.87 6.38
CA PHE A 160 -9.08 14.83 6.84
C PHE A 160 -9.89 14.33 5.65
N LEU A 161 -9.77 13.04 5.35
CA LEU A 161 -10.57 12.37 4.33
C LEU A 161 -11.70 11.60 4.99
N ASP A 162 -12.93 11.92 4.62
CA ASP A 162 -14.10 11.12 4.98
C ASP A 162 -14.20 9.89 4.06
N CYS A 163 -14.12 8.69 4.62
CA CYS A 163 -14.10 7.44 3.84
C CYS A 163 -15.45 7.07 3.23
N GLU A 164 -16.57 7.64 3.69
CA GLU A 164 -17.89 7.37 3.10
C GLU A 164 -18.10 8.20 1.85
N THR A 165 -17.68 9.47 1.89
CA THR A 165 -17.89 10.44 0.81
C THR A 165 -16.69 10.60 -0.12
N MET A 166 -15.49 10.17 0.32
CA MET A 166 -14.20 10.40 -0.34
C MET A 166 -13.91 11.89 -0.56
N ILE A 167 -14.38 12.76 0.34
CA ILE A 167 -14.14 14.20 0.32
C ILE A 167 -13.05 14.53 1.33
N ALA A 168 -12.00 15.23 0.87
CA ALA A 168 -10.92 15.71 1.72
C ALA A 168 -11.16 17.17 2.15
N THR A 169 -10.92 17.44 3.43
CA THR A 169 -11.04 18.78 4.05
C THR A 169 -9.77 19.11 4.84
N LYS A 170 -9.61 20.38 5.23
CA LYS A 170 -8.49 20.89 6.02
C LYS A 170 -8.98 21.21 7.43
#